data_AF-A0A5N7ZGZ2-F1
#
_entry.id   AF-A0A5N7ZGZ2-F1
#
_cell.length_a   1.000
_cell.length_b   1.000
_cell.length_c   1.000
_cell.angle_alpha   90.00
_cell.angle_beta   90.00
_cell.angle_gamma   90.00
#
_symmetry.space_group_name_H-M   'P 1'
#
loop_
_entity.id
_entity.type
_entity.pdbx_description
1 polymer ?
#
loop_
_entity_poly.entity_id
_entity_poly.type
_entity_poly.pdbx_seq_one_letter_code
_entity_poly.pdbx_strand_id
1 'polypeptide(L)'
;MNAWPRRDIDGFQVECQVVRLGDGVLAIEVAVCRKEGQDDAPRRWSLPRFVTFADATIALRHAELVLSGIVSVDESTGEPRYGIL
;
A
#
# COMPACT_ATOMS: atom_id res chain seq x y z
N MET A 1 -17.84 -1.46 -5.97
CA MET A 1 -16.77 -1.51 -4.95
C MET A 1 -15.49 -1.17 -5.67
N ASN A 2 -14.88 -0.01 -5.39
CA ASN A 2 -13.62 0.37 -6.04
C ASN A 2 -12.54 -0.61 -5.55
N ALA A 3 -12.00 -1.40 -6.47
CA ALA A 3 -10.85 -2.22 -6.19
C ALA A 3 -9.67 -1.29 -5.89
N TRP A 4 -8.95 -1.54 -4.80
CA TRP A 4 -7.73 -0.82 -4.50
C TRP A 4 -6.63 -1.19 -5.52
N PRO A 5 -5.71 -0.26 -5.83
CA PRO A 5 -4.58 -0.56 -6.68
C PRO A 5 -3.74 -1.66 -6.02
N ARG A 6 -3.44 -2.70 -6.80
CA ARG A 6 -2.80 -3.93 -6.33
C ARG A 6 -1.82 -4.47 -7.36
N ARG A 7 -0.71 -5.02 -6.89
CA ARG A 7 0.36 -5.58 -7.71
C ARG A 7 1.03 -6.76 -7.01
N ASP A 8 1.52 -7.71 -7.79
CA ASP A 8 2.30 -8.84 -7.29
C ASP A 8 3.80 -8.54 -7.43
N ILE A 9 4.56 -8.70 -6.35
CA ILE A 9 5.98 -8.37 -6.25
C ILE A 9 6.66 -9.41 -5.36
N ASP A 10 7.73 -10.06 -5.82
CA ASP A 10 8.54 -11.02 -5.05
C ASP A 10 7.74 -12.13 -4.32
N GLY A 11 6.65 -12.61 -4.91
CA GLY A 11 5.77 -13.62 -4.30
C GLY A 11 4.78 -13.07 -3.25
N PHE A 12 4.77 -11.75 -3.06
CA PHE A 12 3.81 -11.03 -2.25
C PHE A 12 2.75 -10.34 -3.12
N GLN A 13 1.55 -10.23 -2.58
CA GLN A 13 0.50 -9.37 -3.06
C GLN A 13 0.54 -8.07 -2.28
N VAL A 14 0.80 -6.97 -2.99
CA VAL A 14 0.90 -5.62 -2.43
C VAL A 14 -0.30 -4.82 -2.88
N GLU A 15 -1.02 -4.23 -1.93
CA GLU A 15 -2.22 -3.42 -2.18
C GLU A 15 -2.06 -2.07 -1.47
N CYS A 16 -2.37 -0.97 -2.15
CA CYS A 16 -2.37 0.36 -1.54
C CYS A 16 -3.81 0.79 -1.23
N GLN A 17 -4.16 0.78 0.06
CA GLN A 17 -5.48 1.08 0.56
C GLN A 17 -5.58 2.54 0.99
N VAL A 18 -6.67 3.21 0.61
CA VAL A 18 -6.98 4.55 1.14
C VAL A 18 -7.79 4.38 2.43
N VAL A 19 -7.22 4.78 3.56
CA VAL A 19 -7.85 4.68 4.89
C VAL A 19 -8.31 6.07 5.37
N ARG A 20 -9.39 6.10 6.16
CA ARG A 20 -9.88 7.34 6.79
C ARG A 20 -9.28 7.45 8.19
N LEU A 21 -8.60 8.56 8.46
CA LEU A 21 -7.96 8.82 9.77
C LEU A 21 -8.91 9.52 10.75
N GLY A 22 -9.89 10.28 10.25
CA GLY A 22 -10.78 11.13 11.04
C GLY A 22 -10.98 12.49 10.36
N ASP A 23 -12.04 13.23 10.70
CA ASP A 23 -12.32 14.60 10.17
C ASP A 23 -12.28 14.75 8.64
N GLY A 24 -12.63 13.69 7.91
CA GLY A 24 -12.59 13.68 6.44
C GLY A 24 -11.18 13.53 5.84
N VAL A 25 -10.16 13.35 6.68
CA VAL A 25 -8.77 13.14 6.27
C VAL A 25 -8.55 11.68 5.85
N LEU A 26 -7.92 11.52 4.70
CA LEU A 26 -7.54 10.23 4.13
C LEU A 26 -6.02 10.04 4.19
N ALA A 27 -5.57 8.82 4.35
CA ALA A 27 -4.18 8.40 4.22
C ALA A 27 -4.07 7.15 3.36
N ILE A 28 -2.84 6.78 3.00
CA ILE A 28 -2.55 5.56 2.26
C ILE A 28 -1.82 4.59 3.18
N GLU A 29 -2.29 3.36 3.23
CA GLU A 29 -1.61 2.23 3.85
C GLU A 29 -1.26 1.19 2.79
N VAL A 30 -0.06 0.63 2.87
CA VAL A 30 0.39 -0.45 2.00
C VAL A 30 0.19 -1.77 2.72
N ALA A 31 -0.74 -2.57 2.25
CA ALA A 31 -0.99 -3.92 2.73
C ALA A 31 -0.17 -4.92 1.90
N VAL A 32 0.62 -5.74 2.59
CA VAL A 32 1.47 -6.77 2.00
C VAL A 32 1.05 -8.12 2.55
N CYS A 33 0.61 -9.01 1.65
CA CYS A 33 0.25 -10.39 1.95
C CYS A 33 1.18 -11.34 1.20
N ARG A 34 1.61 -12.43 1.84
CA ARG A 34 2.27 -13.51 1.10
C ARG A 34 1.23 -14.27 0.28
N LYS A 35 1.55 -14.62 -0.98
CA LYS A 35 0.62 -15.41 -1.81
C LYS A 35 0.53 -16.88 -1.39
N GLU A 36 1.63 -17.44 -0.91
CA GLU A 36 1.72 -18.81 -0.44
C GLU A 36 1.67 -18.85 1.10
N GLY A 37 0.63 -19.47 1.65
CA GLY A 37 0.34 -19.49 3.08
C GLY A 37 -0.95 -18.71 3.36
N GLN A 38 -2.06 -19.44 3.44
CA GLN A 38 -3.43 -18.91 3.47
C GLN A 38 -3.80 -18.17 4.78
N ASP A 39 -2.84 -18.00 5.71
CA ASP A 39 -3.10 -17.60 7.10
C ASP A 39 -2.28 -16.39 7.59
N ASP A 40 -1.38 -15.80 6.78
CA ASP A 40 -0.68 -14.58 7.22
C ASP A 40 -1.61 -13.37 7.01
N ALA A 41 -2.03 -12.75 8.11
CA ALA A 41 -2.76 -11.50 8.07
C ALA A 41 -1.95 -10.43 7.30
N PRO A 42 -2.60 -9.57 6.48
CA PRO A 42 -1.91 -8.50 5.75
C PRO A 42 -1.06 -7.65 6.69
N ARG A 43 0.25 -7.58 6.42
CA ARG A 43 1.14 -6.64 7.10
C ARG A 43 0.93 -5.27 6.50
N ARG A 44 0.67 -4.27 7.35
CA ARG A 44 0.36 -2.91 6.90
C ARG A 44 1.50 -1.96 7.21
N TRP A 45 1.83 -1.15 6.22
CA TRP A 45 2.88 -0.16 6.29
C TRP A 45 2.31 1.22 5.99
N SER A 46 2.43 2.13 6.94
CA SER A 46 2.15 3.55 6.70
C SER A 46 3.27 4.16 5.86
N LEU A 47 2.92 5.13 5.02
CA LEU A 47 3.94 5.83 4.24
C LEU A 47 4.89 6.63 5.17
N PRO A 48 6.19 6.66 4.86
CA PRO A 48 7.20 7.29 5.72
C PRO A 48 7.03 8.82 5.85
N ARG A 49 6.39 9.44 4.87
CA ARG A 49 5.80 10.78 5.02
C ARG A 49 4.31 10.55 5.17
N PHE A 50 3.73 10.94 6.30
CA PHE A 50 2.28 10.95 6.53
C PHE A 50 1.60 11.90 5.54
N VAL A 51 1.46 11.47 4.28
CA VAL A 51 0.74 12.21 3.25
C VAL A 51 -0.73 11.99 3.50
N THR A 52 -1.43 13.09 3.73
CA THR A 52 -2.87 13.08 3.92
C THR A 52 -3.58 13.74 2.74
N PHE A 53 -4.82 13.31 2.49
CA PHE A 53 -5.63 13.78 1.38
C PHE A 53 -7.02 14.17 1.87
N ALA A 54 -7.58 15.25 1.34
CA ALA A 54 -8.97 15.63 1.56
C ALA A 54 -9.93 15.03 0.53
N ASP A 55 -9.40 14.50 -0.59
CA ASP A 55 -10.18 13.95 -1.70
C ASP A 55 -9.77 12.50 -1.99
N ALA A 56 -10.78 11.64 -2.16
CA ALA A 56 -10.57 10.20 -2.37
C ALA A 56 -10.00 9.86 -3.75
N THR A 57 -10.29 10.65 -4.78
CA THR A 57 -9.76 10.45 -6.13
C THR A 57 -8.28 10.81 -6.17
N ILE A 58 -7.88 11.90 -5.52
CA ILE A 58 -6.48 12.28 -5.38
C ILE A 58 -5.70 11.23 -4.58
N ALA A 59 -6.29 10.75 -3.47
CA ALA A 59 -5.70 9.69 -2.67
C ALA A 59 -5.49 8.40 -3.48
N LEU A 60 -6.47 8.01 -4.30
CA LEU A 60 -6.39 6.82 -5.14
C LEU A 60 -5.30 6.93 -6.21
N ARG A 61 -5.21 8.08 -6.90
CA ARG A 61 -4.12 8.34 -7.86
C ARG A 61 -2.75 8.30 -7.20
N HIS A 62 -2.64 8.83 -5.97
CA HIS A 62 -1.40 8.72 -5.21
C HIS A 62 -1.11 7.29 -4.78
N ALA A 63 -2.12 6.51 -4.42
CA ALA A 63 -1.95 5.10 -4.10
C ALA A 63 -1.39 4.31 -5.31
N GLU A 64 -1.85 4.61 -6.54
CA GLU A 64 -1.28 4.06 -7.78
C GLU A 64 0.19 4.45 -7.99
N LEU A 65 0.54 5.72 -7.73
CA LEU A 65 1.92 6.22 -7.83
C LEU A 65 2.84 5.59 -6.78
N VAL A 66 2.35 5.45 -5.55
CA VAL A 66 3.06 4.77 -4.47
C VAL A 66 3.32 3.31 -4.86
N LEU A 67 2.29 2.61 -5.33
CA LEU A 67 2.39 1.21 -5.76
C LEU A 67 3.36 1.03 -6.93
N SER A 68 3.40 1.98 -7.87
CA SER A 68 4.34 1.92 -9.00
C SER A 68 5.78 2.14 -8.56
N GLY A 69 6.01 2.90 -7.49
CA GLY A 69 7.32 3.14 -6.88
C GLY A 69 7.86 1.97 -6.04
N ILE A 70 7.04 0.98 -5.68
CA ILE A 70 7.51 -0.21 -4.96
C ILE A 70 8.25 -1.12 -5.95
N VAL A 71 9.53 -1.37 -5.67
CA VAL A 71 10.42 -2.16 -6.53
C VAL A 71 10.62 -3.58 -6.03
N SER A 72 10.56 -3.79 -4.72
CA SER A 72 10.70 -5.11 -4.10
C SER A 72 10.03 -5.16 -2.73
N VAL A 73 9.89 -6.36 -2.17
CA VAL A 73 9.41 -6.58 -0.80
C VAL A 73 10.46 -7.36 -0.03
N ASP A 74 10.77 -6.94 1.20
CA ASP A 74 11.65 -7.69 2.08
C ASP A 74 11.00 -9.04 2.47
N GLU A 75 11.64 -10.16 2.14
CA GLU A 75 11.08 -11.49 2.41
C GLU A 75 10.89 -11.81 3.91
N SER A 76 11.71 -11.22 4.78
CA SER A 76 11.70 -11.50 6.22
C SER A 76 10.61 -10.68 6.92
N THR A 77 10.53 -9.39 6.60
CA THR A 77 9.63 -8.45 7.28
C THR A 77 8.34 -8.17 6.51
N GLY A 78 8.32 -8.41 5.20
CA GLY A 78 7.22 -7.99 4.31
C GLY A 78 7.22 -6.48 4.08
N GLU A 79 8.34 -5.79 4.31
CA GLU A 79 8.47 -4.34 4.13
C GLU A 79 8.58 -3.97 2.64
N PRO A 80 7.71 -3.09 2.12
CA PRO A 80 7.81 -2.62 0.74
C PRO A 80 9.02 -1.69 0.59
N ARG A 81 9.89 -2.02 -0.36
CA ARG A 81 11.06 -1.23 -0.72
C ARG A 81 10.74 -0.34 -1.91
N TYR A 82 10.96 0.95 -1.75
CA TYR A 82 10.70 1.94 -2.78
C TYR A 82 11.96 2.22 -3.59
N GLY A 83 11.82 2.27 -4.91
CA GLY A 83 12.86 2.78 -5.80
C GLY A 83 12.95 4.29 -5.67
N ILE A 84 14.16 4.84 -5.75
CA ILE A 84 14.34 6.28 -5.97
C ILE A 84 13.90 6.53 -7.42
N LEU A 85 12.72 7.14 -7.60
CA LEU A 85 12.25 7.68 -8.88
C LEU A 85 12.93 9.02 -9.16
#